data_AF-A0A1A8NHM1-F1
#
_entry.id   AF-A0A1A8NHM1-F1
#
_cell.length_a   1.000
_cell.length_b   1.000
_cell.length_c   1.000
_cell.angle_alpha   90.00
_cell.angle_beta   90.00
_cell.angle_gamma   90.00
#
_symmetry.space_group_name_H-M   'P 1'
#
loop_
_entity.id
_entity.type
_entity.pdbx_description
1 polymer ?
#
loop_
_entity_poly.entity_id
_entity_poly.type
_entity_poly.pdbx_seq_one_letter_code
_entity_poly.pdbx_strand_id
1 'polypeptide(L)'
;PEKSSCRQMSLSERSSIRVEEIIPAARVAIQTMEVNDFTSTVACFMRLTWAAAAGRLDLVGSPQPIKETHSSLLPQGVRTRVSSTGSNWSSSSEGETTPTALHAGICVRQQSVSIKDAIIAREALSLLVTCLQLRCQQLSSFYTLLSVNDFIIDILLGSPSSEIRHVACDQLYTLSQSDTSAFPEVQKPNLFLLSVILTAQLPLWSPTSVMRGVNQRLLSQCTEYFDLRCQLLDDLTTSEMEALKVSAATMLEDEISWLDNFEPSWSSEMETSEADNILLAGHLRLI
;
A
#
# COMPACT_ATOMS: atom_id res chain seq x y z
N PRO A 1 -0.80 19.91 47.73
CA PRO A 1 -0.63 20.27 46.31
C PRO A 1 -0.54 18.99 45.46
N GLU A 2 -1.70 18.59 44.96
CA GLU A 2 -1.88 17.49 44.02
C GLU A 2 -1.11 17.78 42.72
N LYS A 3 -0.41 16.79 42.18
CA LYS A 3 0.01 16.80 40.77
C LYS A 3 -0.56 15.57 40.10
N SER A 4 -1.55 15.85 39.27
CA SER A 4 -2.25 14.96 38.37
C SER A 4 -1.43 14.65 37.12
N SER A 5 -1.52 13.38 36.71
CA SER A 5 -1.66 12.84 35.36
C SER A 5 -0.77 13.36 34.20
N CYS A 6 0.03 12.44 33.67
CA CYS A 6 -0.17 12.00 32.29
C CYS A 6 0.21 10.50 32.22
N ARG A 7 -0.78 9.61 32.38
CA ARG A 7 -0.60 8.19 32.05
C ARG A 7 -0.43 8.12 30.53
N GLN A 8 0.74 7.66 30.07
CA GLN A 8 0.91 7.13 28.73
C GLN A 8 -0.12 6.01 28.54
N MET A 9 -1.16 6.28 27.76
CA MET A 9 -1.97 5.22 27.18
C MET A 9 -1.12 4.56 26.10
N SER A 10 -0.61 3.38 26.42
CA SER A 10 -0.18 2.39 25.44
C SER A 10 -1.34 2.12 24.48
N LEU A 11 -1.30 2.70 23.28
CA LEU A 11 -2.23 2.42 22.18
C LEU A 11 -1.89 1.10 21.45
N SER A 12 -1.03 0.26 22.02
CA SER A 12 -0.63 -1.04 21.44
C SER A 12 -1.57 -2.20 21.78
N GLU A 13 -2.87 -1.95 22.00
CA GLU A 13 -3.86 -3.02 22.20
C GLU A 13 -4.67 -3.24 20.92
N ARG A 14 -4.17 -4.14 20.05
CA ARG A 14 -4.86 -4.87 18.98
C ARG A 14 -5.93 -4.08 18.20
N SER A 15 -5.50 -3.32 17.20
CA SER A 15 -6.38 -2.59 16.27
C SER A 15 -6.81 -3.43 15.05
N SER A 16 -7.28 -4.65 15.27
CA SER A 16 -7.99 -5.44 14.25
C SER A 16 -9.28 -5.95 14.86
N ILE A 17 -10.42 -5.67 14.20
CA ILE A 17 -11.69 -6.30 14.58
C ILE A 17 -11.50 -7.80 14.38
N ARG A 18 -11.63 -8.58 15.44
CA ARG A 18 -11.64 -10.04 15.27
C ARG A 18 -12.97 -10.45 14.68
N VAL A 19 -12.98 -11.45 13.80
CA VAL A 19 -14.23 -11.96 13.20
C VAL A 19 -15.23 -12.39 14.30
N GLU A 20 -14.73 -12.86 15.43
CA GLU A 20 -15.50 -13.25 16.60
C GLU A 20 -16.12 -12.07 17.38
N GLU A 21 -15.59 -10.86 17.24
CA GLU A 21 -16.04 -9.65 17.95
C GLU A 21 -17.18 -8.92 17.22
N ILE A 22 -17.50 -9.35 15.99
CA ILE A 22 -18.58 -8.76 15.20
C ILE A 22 -19.93 -9.18 15.78
N ILE A 23 -20.82 -8.19 15.92
CA ILE A 23 -22.21 -8.43 16.34
C ILE A 23 -22.84 -9.51 15.41
N PRO A 24 -23.42 -10.60 15.95
CA PRO A 24 -23.91 -11.72 15.14
C PRO A 24 -24.83 -11.31 13.98
N ALA A 25 -25.68 -10.30 14.20
CA ALA A 25 -26.57 -9.78 13.15
C ALA A 25 -25.79 -9.16 11.97
N ALA A 26 -24.72 -8.40 12.24
CA ALA A 26 -23.87 -7.82 11.19
C ALA A 26 -23.10 -8.91 10.43
N ARG A 27 -22.61 -9.93 11.15
CA ARG A 27 -21.98 -11.10 10.52
C ARG A 27 -22.93 -11.82 9.57
N VAL A 28 -24.16 -12.11 10.02
CA VAL A 28 -25.18 -12.75 9.17
C VAL A 28 -25.52 -11.88 7.97
N ALA A 29 -25.68 -10.57 8.16
CA ALA A 29 -25.95 -9.64 7.06
C ALA A 29 -24.84 -9.67 6.00
N ILE A 30 -23.56 -9.63 6.40
CA ILE A 30 -22.44 -9.72 5.47
C ILE A 30 -22.49 -11.06 4.72
N GLN A 31 -22.62 -12.18 5.44
CA GLN A 31 -22.61 -13.54 4.88
C GLN A 31 -23.76 -13.83 3.91
N THR A 32 -24.92 -13.23 4.13
CA THR A 32 -26.15 -13.45 3.34
C THR A 32 -26.41 -12.40 2.26
N MET A 33 -25.60 -11.35 2.20
CA MET A 33 -25.71 -10.29 1.20
C MET A 33 -25.62 -10.85 -0.23
N GLU A 34 -26.32 -10.23 -1.18
CA GLU A 34 -26.17 -10.61 -2.59
C GLU A 34 -24.75 -10.30 -3.10
N VAL A 35 -24.28 -11.05 -4.10
CA VAL A 35 -22.90 -10.91 -4.60
C VAL A 35 -22.60 -9.51 -5.13
N ASN A 36 -23.55 -8.92 -5.85
CA ASN A 36 -23.41 -7.56 -6.40
C ASN A 36 -23.37 -6.50 -5.29
N ASP A 37 -24.21 -6.66 -4.26
CA ASP A 37 -24.25 -5.76 -3.11
C ASP A 37 -22.96 -5.88 -2.27
N PHE A 38 -22.46 -7.10 -2.11
CA PHE A 38 -21.19 -7.36 -1.43
C PHE A 38 -20.03 -6.71 -2.17
N THR A 39 -19.95 -6.89 -3.49
CA THR A 39 -18.90 -6.29 -4.33
C THR A 39 -18.95 -4.77 -4.26
N SER A 40 -20.15 -4.17 -4.31
CA SER A 40 -20.35 -2.72 -4.17
C SER A 40 -19.94 -2.21 -2.79
N THR A 41 -20.20 -2.99 -1.74
CA THR A 41 -19.83 -2.69 -0.35
C THR A 41 -18.32 -2.71 -0.17
N VAL A 42 -17.63 -3.76 -0.64
CA VAL A 42 -16.17 -3.89 -0.63
C VAL A 42 -15.53 -2.73 -1.41
N ALA A 43 -16.05 -2.41 -2.59
CA ALA A 43 -15.56 -1.27 -3.38
C ALA A 43 -15.79 0.09 -2.68
N CYS A 44 -16.86 0.22 -1.89
CA CYS A 44 -17.12 1.40 -1.07
C CYS A 44 -16.08 1.53 0.04
N PHE A 45 -15.81 0.45 0.79
CA PHE A 45 -14.79 0.46 1.82
C PHE A 45 -13.39 0.73 1.27
N MET A 46 -13.02 0.12 0.13
CA MET A 46 -11.75 0.40 -0.55
C MET A 46 -11.61 1.90 -0.86
N ARG A 47 -12.62 2.52 -1.48
CA ARG A 47 -12.61 3.96 -1.79
C ARG A 47 -12.57 4.83 -0.54
N LEU A 48 -13.34 4.47 0.49
CA LEU A 48 -13.36 5.20 1.76
C LEU A 48 -11.99 5.15 2.45
N THR A 49 -11.39 3.97 2.56
CA THR A 49 -10.03 3.78 3.10
C THR A 49 -9.02 4.60 2.30
N TRP A 50 -9.05 4.51 0.97
CA TRP A 50 -8.07 5.20 0.12
C TRP A 50 -8.17 6.72 0.24
N ALA A 51 -9.39 7.25 0.17
CA ALA A 51 -9.66 8.67 0.32
C ALA A 51 -9.25 9.19 1.70
N ALA A 52 -9.57 8.44 2.76
CA ALA A 52 -9.19 8.78 4.12
C ALA A 52 -7.67 8.70 4.34
N ALA A 53 -7.00 7.69 3.76
CA ALA A 53 -5.54 7.56 3.78
C ALA A 53 -4.83 8.70 3.03
N ALA A 54 -5.52 9.35 2.09
CA ALA A 54 -5.06 10.57 1.44
C ALA A 54 -5.52 11.86 2.15
N GLY A 55 -6.32 11.81 3.22
CA GLY A 55 -6.90 13.01 3.83
C GLY A 55 -7.84 13.76 2.86
N ARG A 56 -8.42 13.05 1.90
CA ARG A 56 -9.27 13.54 0.80
C ARG A 56 -10.62 12.84 0.77
N LEU A 57 -11.28 12.80 1.92
CA LEU A 57 -12.64 12.22 2.06
C LEU A 57 -13.67 12.88 1.14
N ASP A 58 -13.42 14.10 0.67
CA ASP A 58 -14.21 14.78 -0.36
C ASP A 58 -14.35 13.95 -1.66
N LEU A 59 -13.41 13.04 -1.92
CA LEU A 59 -13.38 12.24 -3.14
C LEU A 59 -14.23 10.97 -3.10
N VAL A 60 -14.68 10.53 -1.92
CA VAL A 60 -15.48 9.30 -1.75
C VAL A 60 -16.80 9.37 -2.54
N GLY A 61 -17.42 10.56 -2.57
CA GLY A 61 -18.68 10.82 -3.27
C GLY A 61 -18.53 11.28 -4.72
N SER A 62 -17.30 11.36 -5.26
CA SER A 62 -17.10 11.83 -6.63
C SER A 62 -17.75 10.85 -7.63
N PRO A 63 -18.57 11.34 -8.58
CA PRO A 63 -19.23 10.48 -9.58
C PRO A 63 -18.27 10.05 -10.69
N GLN A 64 -17.02 10.51 -10.66
CA GLN A 64 -16.01 10.11 -11.64
C GLN A 64 -15.46 8.73 -11.27
N PRO A 65 -15.38 7.79 -12.23
CA PRO A 65 -14.73 6.51 -11.97
C PRO A 65 -13.29 6.74 -11.51
N ILE A 66 -12.77 5.82 -10.69
CA ILE A 66 -11.34 5.78 -10.36
C ILE A 66 -10.59 5.82 -11.69
N LYS A 67 -9.75 6.85 -11.89
CA LYS A 67 -9.05 7.00 -13.16
C LYS A 67 -7.96 5.95 -13.24
N GLU A 68 -8.08 5.04 -14.21
CA GLU A 68 -6.94 4.26 -14.67
C GLU A 68 -5.87 5.24 -15.12
N THR A 69 -4.86 5.40 -14.30
CA THR A 69 -3.74 6.29 -14.59
C THR A 69 -2.54 5.39 -14.70
N HIS A 70 -2.05 5.18 -15.93
CA HIS A 70 -0.76 4.51 -16.17
C HIS A 70 0.44 5.30 -15.62
N SER A 71 0.20 6.31 -14.79
CA SER A 71 1.20 7.05 -14.05
C SER A 71 1.52 6.28 -12.77
N SER A 72 2.66 5.60 -12.81
CA SER A 72 3.48 5.23 -11.65
C SER A 72 3.34 6.25 -10.50
N LEU A 73 3.50 5.81 -9.25
CA LEU A 73 3.60 6.65 -8.03
C LEU A 73 4.62 7.80 -8.14
N LEU A 74 5.41 7.83 -9.20
CA LEU A 74 6.36 8.88 -9.54
C LEU A 74 5.64 10.16 -10.00
N PRO A 75 6.03 11.33 -9.49
CA PRO A 75 5.58 12.61 -10.01
C PRO A 75 5.87 12.75 -11.51
N GLN A 76 4.91 13.30 -12.23
CA GLN A 76 4.94 13.51 -13.68
C GLN A 76 5.96 14.61 -14.03
N GLY A 77 7.25 14.25 -14.05
CA GLY A 77 8.35 15.19 -14.29
C GLY A 77 9.60 14.62 -14.95
N VAL A 78 9.77 13.28 -15.03
CA VAL A 78 10.96 12.68 -15.63
C VAL A 78 10.68 12.26 -17.06
N ARG A 79 10.91 13.17 -18.01
CA ARG A 79 11.16 12.79 -19.40
C ARG A 79 12.52 12.10 -19.45
N THR A 80 12.54 10.81 -19.75
CA THR A 80 13.75 10.08 -20.19
C THR A 80 14.24 10.74 -21.47
N ARG A 81 15.28 11.58 -21.36
CA ARG A 81 15.90 12.29 -22.48
C ARG A 81 16.82 11.34 -23.23
N VAL A 82 16.29 10.67 -24.25
CA VAL A 82 17.05 10.26 -25.44
C VAL A 82 16.11 10.28 -26.64
N SER A 83 15.84 11.46 -27.17
CA SER A 83 15.45 11.67 -28.57
C SER A 83 15.63 13.15 -28.93
N SER A 84 16.56 13.38 -29.84
CA SER A 84 16.97 14.66 -30.38
C SER A 84 16.12 15.03 -31.59
N THR A 85 15.12 15.92 -31.42
CA THR A 85 14.74 16.90 -32.46
C THR A 85 13.91 18.00 -31.81
N GLY A 86 14.30 19.26 -32.04
CA GLY A 86 13.68 20.42 -31.40
C GLY A 86 12.31 20.77 -31.96
N SER A 87 11.43 21.30 -31.11
CA SER A 87 10.95 22.69 -31.18
C SER A 87 9.81 22.96 -30.18
N ASN A 88 9.78 24.23 -29.76
CA ASN A 88 8.76 25.05 -29.12
C ASN A 88 8.22 24.68 -27.73
N TRP A 89 8.72 25.49 -26.77
CA TRP A 89 8.02 26.01 -25.60
C TRP A 89 6.53 26.21 -25.87
N SER A 90 5.70 25.43 -25.18
CA SER A 90 4.37 25.85 -24.75
C SER A 90 4.36 25.78 -23.22
N SER A 91 4.38 26.97 -22.63
CA SER A 91 4.18 27.20 -21.21
C SER A 91 2.75 26.81 -20.84
N SER A 92 2.53 25.57 -20.38
CA SER A 92 1.28 25.23 -19.67
C SER A 92 1.48 25.57 -18.21
N SER A 93 1.01 26.76 -17.86
CA SER A 93 0.66 27.10 -16.48
C SER A 93 -0.59 26.32 -16.12
N GLU A 94 -0.46 25.04 -15.77
CA GLU A 94 -1.56 24.30 -15.16
C GLU A 94 -1.47 24.53 -13.66
N GLY A 95 -2.40 25.34 -13.14
CA GLY A 95 -2.62 25.47 -11.71
C GLY A 95 -2.80 24.11 -11.06
N GLU A 96 -2.45 24.06 -9.79
CA GLU A 96 -2.68 22.97 -8.86
C GLU A 96 -4.15 22.50 -8.94
N THR A 97 -4.43 21.59 -9.87
CA THR A 97 -5.74 21.00 -10.05
C THR A 97 -5.90 20.01 -8.92
N THR A 98 -6.69 20.41 -7.92
CA THR A 98 -7.12 19.52 -6.86
C THR A 98 -7.66 18.24 -7.51
N PRO A 99 -7.11 17.05 -7.21
CA PRO A 99 -7.57 15.83 -7.85
C PRO A 99 -9.08 15.68 -7.60
N THR A 100 -9.84 15.45 -8.67
CA THR A 100 -11.31 15.35 -8.67
C THR A 100 -11.82 13.92 -8.56
N ALA A 101 -10.91 12.95 -8.51
CA ALA A 101 -11.17 11.52 -8.41
C ALA A 101 -10.00 10.82 -7.72
N LEU A 102 -10.24 9.63 -7.18
CA LEU A 102 -9.18 8.73 -6.70
C LEU A 102 -8.34 8.22 -7.88
N HIS A 103 -7.04 8.13 -7.68
CA HIS A 103 -6.07 7.65 -8.67
C HIS A 103 -4.79 7.14 -7.97
N ALA A 104 -3.99 6.36 -8.68
CA ALA A 104 -2.69 5.87 -8.19
C ALA A 104 -1.79 7.01 -7.69
N GLY A 105 -1.19 6.84 -6.51
CA GLY A 105 -0.26 7.80 -5.93
C GLY A 105 -0.90 9.05 -5.35
N ILE A 106 -2.22 9.03 -5.08
CA ILE A 106 -2.88 10.17 -4.46
C ILE A 106 -2.34 10.43 -3.06
N CYS A 107 -2.02 9.40 -2.28
CA CYS A 107 -1.45 9.53 -0.94
C CYS A 107 -0.05 10.15 -0.98
N VAL A 108 0.80 9.74 -1.93
CA VAL A 108 2.15 10.30 -2.14
C VAL A 108 2.14 11.81 -2.37
N ARG A 109 1.05 12.36 -2.93
CA ARG A 109 0.90 13.80 -3.17
C ARG A 109 0.51 14.60 -1.93
N GLN A 110 0.09 13.95 -0.85
CA GLN A 110 -0.42 14.61 0.36
C GLN A 110 0.68 14.78 1.39
N GLN A 111 0.80 15.95 2.00
CA GLN A 111 1.84 16.20 3.01
C GLN A 111 1.46 15.70 4.40
N SER A 112 0.17 15.64 4.70
CA SER A 112 -0.34 15.20 5.99
C SER A 112 -1.75 14.64 5.86
N VAL A 113 -2.16 13.87 6.86
CA VAL A 113 -3.50 13.32 7.02
C VAL A 113 -3.97 13.68 8.43
N SER A 114 -5.24 14.09 8.57
CA SER A 114 -5.78 14.43 9.89
C SER A 114 -5.97 13.19 10.74
N ILE A 115 -5.94 13.34 12.09
CA ILE A 115 -6.20 12.22 13.00
C ILE A 115 -7.59 11.60 12.74
N LYS A 116 -8.58 12.42 12.39
CA LYS A 116 -9.94 11.94 12.07
C LYS A 116 -9.93 11.06 10.83
N ASP A 117 -9.24 11.47 9.78
CA ASP A 117 -9.13 10.70 8.55
C ASP A 117 -8.31 9.41 8.78
N ALA A 118 -7.27 9.46 9.60
CA ALA A 118 -6.50 8.26 9.97
C ALA A 118 -7.36 7.21 10.69
N ILE A 119 -8.20 7.64 11.64
CA ILE A 119 -9.16 6.74 12.31
C ILE A 119 -10.14 6.16 11.29
N ILE A 120 -10.71 6.98 10.40
CA ILE A 120 -11.65 6.50 9.38
C ILE A 120 -10.98 5.49 8.44
N ALA A 121 -9.75 5.77 7.98
CA ALA A 121 -9.00 4.86 7.12
C ALA A 121 -8.78 3.51 7.80
N ARG A 122 -8.38 3.52 9.07
CA ARG A 122 -8.16 2.31 9.88
C ARG A 122 -9.42 1.49 10.04
N GLU A 123 -10.51 2.10 10.50
CA GLU A 123 -11.77 1.37 10.72
C GLU A 123 -12.36 0.84 9.41
N ALA A 124 -12.29 1.63 8.33
CA ALA A 124 -12.76 1.20 7.02
C ALA A 124 -11.93 0.05 6.45
N LEU A 125 -10.60 0.06 6.63
CA LEU A 125 -9.73 -1.03 6.17
C LEU A 125 -9.96 -2.32 6.98
N SER A 126 -10.12 -2.19 8.29
CA SER A 126 -10.47 -3.32 9.16
C SER A 126 -11.81 -3.95 8.76
N LEU A 127 -12.83 -3.12 8.48
CA LEU A 127 -14.12 -3.60 7.97
C LEU A 127 -14.00 -4.25 6.58
N LEU A 128 -13.20 -3.67 5.68
CA LEU A 128 -12.93 -4.25 4.36
C LEU A 128 -12.37 -5.68 4.49
N VAL A 129 -11.28 -5.84 5.24
CA VAL A 129 -10.65 -7.16 5.45
C VAL A 129 -11.60 -8.13 6.12
N THR A 130 -12.32 -7.66 7.15
CA THR A 130 -13.33 -8.44 7.84
C THR A 130 -14.43 -8.95 6.91
N CYS A 131 -14.95 -8.10 6.02
CA CYS A 131 -15.96 -8.49 5.05
C CYS A 131 -15.44 -9.57 4.09
N LEU A 132 -14.19 -9.43 3.63
CA LEU A 132 -13.54 -10.40 2.75
C LEU A 132 -13.31 -11.74 3.46
N GLN A 133 -12.88 -11.74 4.72
CA GLN A 133 -12.70 -12.96 5.54
C GLN A 133 -14.02 -13.67 5.82
N LEU A 134 -15.10 -12.94 6.08
CA LEU A 134 -16.42 -13.54 6.28
C LEU A 134 -16.97 -14.19 5.01
N ARG A 135 -16.46 -13.82 3.84
CA ARG A 135 -16.91 -14.29 2.52
C ARG A 135 -15.77 -14.56 1.57
N CYS A 136 -14.85 -15.44 1.98
CA CYS A 136 -13.69 -15.84 1.18
C CYS A 136 -14.06 -16.27 -0.26
N GLN A 137 -15.23 -16.89 -0.46
CA GLN A 137 -15.73 -17.28 -1.79
C GLN A 137 -15.93 -16.11 -2.78
N GLN A 138 -15.94 -14.86 -2.30
CA GLN A 138 -16.11 -13.64 -3.11
C GLN A 138 -14.83 -12.79 -3.20
N LEU A 139 -13.68 -13.31 -2.78
CA LEU A 139 -12.39 -12.61 -2.87
C LEU A 139 -12.05 -12.20 -4.31
N SER A 140 -12.41 -13.01 -5.31
CA SER A 140 -12.19 -12.67 -6.72
C SER A 140 -12.85 -11.35 -7.14
N SER A 141 -13.98 -10.99 -6.52
CA SER A 141 -14.64 -9.70 -6.76
C SER A 141 -13.83 -8.51 -6.25
N PHE A 142 -13.00 -8.70 -5.20
CA PHE A 142 -12.07 -7.70 -4.71
C PHE A 142 -10.83 -7.59 -5.61
N TYR A 143 -10.25 -8.73 -6.00
CA TYR A 143 -9.05 -8.78 -6.86
C TYR A 143 -9.24 -8.14 -8.24
N THR A 144 -10.50 -8.05 -8.68
CA THR A 144 -10.89 -7.48 -9.98
C THR A 144 -11.36 -6.03 -9.88
N LEU A 145 -11.40 -5.43 -8.68
CA LEU A 145 -11.73 -4.02 -8.55
C LEU A 145 -10.68 -3.15 -9.25
N LEU A 146 -11.16 -2.10 -9.92
CA LEU A 146 -10.31 -1.13 -10.58
C LEU A 146 -9.33 -0.50 -9.57
N SER A 147 -8.05 -0.47 -9.95
CA SER A 147 -6.96 0.08 -9.15
C SER A 147 -6.76 -0.56 -7.77
N VAL A 148 -7.21 -1.80 -7.55
CA VAL A 148 -6.96 -2.50 -6.27
C VAL A 148 -5.46 -2.62 -5.95
N ASN A 149 -4.63 -2.87 -6.98
CA ASN A 149 -3.18 -2.94 -6.83
C ASN A 149 -2.61 -1.58 -6.41
N ASP A 150 -3.03 -0.51 -7.09
CA ASP A 150 -2.58 0.85 -6.76
C ASP A 150 -3.02 1.25 -5.35
N PHE A 151 -4.25 0.92 -4.98
CA PHE A 151 -4.79 1.13 -3.63
C PHE A 151 -3.89 0.47 -2.58
N ILE A 152 -3.58 -0.83 -2.75
CA ILE A 152 -2.74 -1.60 -1.82
C ILE A 152 -1.37 -0.92 -1.64
N ILE A 153 -0.73 -0.56 -2.74
CA ILE A 153 0.60 0.04 -2.69
C ILE A 153 0.55 1.47 -2.10
N ASP A 154 -0.44 2.28 -2.48
CA ASP A 154 -0.53 3.68 -2.07
C ASP A 154 -0.86 3.83 -0.57
N ILE A 155 -1.68 2.95 0.01
CA ILE A 155 -1.92 2.97 1.47
C ILE A 155 -0.75 2.41 2.28
N LEU A 156 -0.01 1.44 1.71
CA LEU A 156 1.10 0.77 2.39
C LEU A 156 2.38 1.60 2.37
N LEU A 157 2.60 2.38 1.31
CA LEU A 157 3.83 3.13 1.09
C LEU A 157 3.60 4.64 0.98
N GLY A 158 2.50 5.07 0.34
CA GLY A 158 2.30 6.48 -0.05
C GLY A 158 1.67 7.36 1.02
N SER A 159 0.92 6.78 1.97
CA SER A 159 0.26 7.53 3.05
C SER A 159 1.26 8.29 3.91
N PRO A 160 1.08 9.61 4.14
CA PRO A 160 1.95 10.38 5.03
C PRO A 160 1.78 9.99 6.50
N SER A 161 0.70 9.29 6.87
CA SER A 161 0.50 8.78 8.22
C SER A 161 1.13 7.39 8.39
N SER A 162 2.11 7.26 9.28
CA SER A 162 2.71 5.97 9.64
C SER A 162 1.70 5.02 10.30
N GLU A 163 0.74 5.53 11.07
CA GLU A 163 -0.32 4.70 11.66
C GLU A 163 -1.13 4.00 10.56
N ILE A 164 -1.45 4.69 9.47
CA ILE A 164 -2.20 4.11 8.36
C ILE A 164 -1.37 3.06 7.63
N ARG A 165 -0.08 3.32 7.37
CA ARG A 165 0.81 2.32 6.75
C ARG A 165 0.96 1.08 7.61
N HIS A 166 1.10 1.25 8.93
CA HIS A 166 1.21 0.15 9.89
C HIS A 166 -0.07 -0.70 9.92
N VAL A 167 -1.24 -0.06 10.03
CA VAL A 167 -2.52 -0.76 9.94
C VAL A 167 -2.68 -1.46 8.59
N ALA A 168 -2.26 -0.82 7.49
CA ALA A 168 -2.31 -1.44 6.17
C ALA A 168 -1.48 -2.73 6.11
N CYS A 169 -0.25 -2.70 6.63
CA CYS A 169 0.59 -3.90 6.76
C CYS A 169 -0.13 -5.00 7.54
N ASP A 170 -0.62 -4.70 8.75
CA ASP A 170 -1.28 -5.68 9.62
C ASP A 170 -2.55 -6.27 9.00
N GLN A 171 -3.39 -5.43 8.40
CA GLN A 171 -4.66 -5.84 7.82
C GLN A 171 -4.47 -6.65 6.54
N LEU A 172 -3.52 -6.26 5.67
CA LEU A 172 -3.19 -7.02 4.47
C LEU A 172 -2.54 -8.36 4.83
N TYR A 173 -1.65 -8.39 5.83
CA TYR A 173 -1.13 -9.66 6.34
C TYR A 173 -2.24 -10.54 6.92
N THR A 174 -3.15 -9.97 7.73
CA THR A 174 -4.30 -10.70 8.26
C THR A 174 -5.19 -11.28 7.15
N LEU A 175 -5.43 -10.52 6.08
CA LEU A 175 -6.13 -11.01 4.89
C LEU A 175 -5.36 -12.15 4.21
N SER A 176 -4.03 -12.05 4.12
CA SER A 176 -3.16 -13.06 3.51
C SER A 176 -3.32 -14.45 4.15
N GLN A 177 -3.60 -14.49 5.45
CA GLN A 177 -3.75 -15.69 6.28
C GLN A 177 -5.17 -16.30 6.23
N SER A 178 -6.07 -15.76 5.40
CA SER A 178 -7.46 -16.24 5.34
C SER A 178 -7.54 -17.64 4.72
N ASP A 179 -8.24 -18.54 5.40
CA ASP A 179 -8.46 -19.90 4.90
C ASP A 179 -9.43 -19.88 3.70
N THR A 180 -8.93 -20.35 2.57
CA THR A 180 -9.65 -20.50 1.29
C THR A 180 -9.74 -21.97 0.86
N SER A 181 -9.34 -22.92 1.70
CA SER A 181 -9.32 -24.36 1.39
C SER A 181 -10.68 -24.92 0.95
N ALA A 182 -11.78 -24.34 1.46
CA ALA A 182 -13.14 -24.68 1.07
C ALA A 182 -13.53 -24.19 -0.33
N PHE A 183 -12.75 -23.31 -0.96
CA PHE A 183 -13.05 -22.66 -2.24
C PHE A 183 -11.85 -22.74 -3.21
N PRO A 184 -11.58 -23.91 -3.82
CA PRO A 184 -10.38 -24.12 -4.64
C PRO A 184 -10.25 -23.23 -5.88
N GLU A 185 -11.37 -22.68 -6.38
CA GLU A 185 -11.38 -21.77 -7.53
C GLU A 185 -10.92 -20.35 -7.18
N VAL A 186 -10.85 -20.02 -5.90
CA VAL A 186 -10.43 -18.70 -5.42
C VAL A 186 -8.92 -18.70 -5.24
N GLN A 187 -8.24 -17.75 -5.88
CA GLN A 187 -6.81 -17.53 -5.65
C GLN A 187 -6.56 -17.21 -4.17
N LYS A 188 -5.56 -17.86 -3.57
CA LYS A 188 -5.18 -17.59 -2.18
C LYS A 188 -4.83 -16.10 -1.99
N PRO A 189 -5.30 -15.44 -0.91
CA PRO A 189 -4.99 -14.04 -0.63
C PRO A 189 -3.50 -13.74 -0.53
N ASN A 190 -2.71 -14.61 0.10
CA ASN A 190 -1.26 -14.46 0.16
C ASN A 190 -0.63 -14.34 -1.25
N LEU A 191 -0.99 -15.23 -2.18
CA LEU A 191 -0.44 -15.20 -3.55
C LEU A 191 -0.89 -13.96 -4.33
N PHE A 192 -2.14 -13.54 -4.16
CA PHE A 192 -2.63 -12.31 -4.76
C PHE A 192 -1.82 -11.09 -4.26
N LEU A 193 -1.73 -10.92 -2.94
CA LEU A 193 -1.02 -9.78 -2.34
C LEU A 193 0.46 -9.80 -2.68
N LEU A 194 1.11 -10.97 -2.62
CA LEU A 194 2.52 -11.09 -2.97
C LEU A 194 2.77 -10.76 -4.44
N SER A 195 1.89 -11.18 -5.36
CA SER A 195 1.95 -10.77 -6.76
C SER A 195 1.86 -9.25 -6.92
N VAL A 196 0.94 -8.59 -6.21
CA VAL A 196 0.83 -7.12 -6.21
C VAL A 196 2.11 -6.45 -5.72
N ILE A 197 2.67 -6.93 -4.60
CA ILE A 197 3.90 -6.38 -4.01
C ILE A 197 5.09 -6.58 -4.94
N LEU A 198 5.31 -7.78 -5.48
CA LEU A 198 6.48 -8.06 -6.30
C LEU A 198 6.44 -7.41 -7.69
N THR A 199 5.26 -7.12 -8.22
CA THR A 199 5.11 -6.49 -9.55
C THR A 199 5.02 -4.97 -9.51
N ALA A 200 4.95 -4.38 -8.30
CA ALA A 200 4.88 -2.94 -8.13
C ALA A 200 6.17 -2.24 -8.61
N GLN A 201 6.01 -1.29 -9.55
CA GLN A 201 7.11 -0.51 -10.09
C GLN A 201 7.43 0.66 -9.16
N LEU A 202 8.37 0.45 -8.24
CA LEU A 202 8.73 1.39 -7.19
C LEU A 202 10.17 1.89 -7.33
N PRO A 203 10.48 3.14 -6.93
CA PRO A 203 11.85 3.66 -6.95
C PRO A 203 12.76 3.03 -5.87
N LEU A 204 12.25 2.09 -5.06
CA LEU A 204 13.00 1.43 -3.97
C LEU A 204 14.20 0.63 -4.53
N TRP A 205 14.03 -0.05 -5.67
CA TRP A 205 15.11 -0.81 -6.33
C TRP A 205 15.99 0.03 -7.26
N SER A 206 15.95 1.37 -7.17
CA SER A 206 16.86 2.24 -7.94
C SER A 206 18.21 2.44 -7.21
N PRO A 207 19.34 1.92 -7.73
CA PRO A 207 20.64 2.01 -7.05
C PRO A 207 21.26 3.41 -7.14
N THR A 208 20.83 4.25 -8.10
CA THR A 208 21.39 5.59 -8.30
C THR A 208 20.79 6.63 -7.35
N SER A 209 21.63 7.49 -6.79
CA SER A 209 21.24 8.58 -5.88
C SER A 209 20.29 9.61 -6.54
N VAL A 210 20.40 9.84 -7.85
CA VAL A 210 19.60 10.85 -8.59
C VAL A 210 18.10 10.55 -8.54
N MET A 211 17.70 9.31 -8.87
CA MET A 211 16.29 8.92 -8.85
C MET A 211 15.73 8.83 -7.43
N ARG A 212 16.59 8.50 -6.45
CA ARG A 212 16.24 8.47 -5.03
C ARG A 212 16.07 9.87 -4.43
N GLY A 213 16.85 10.86 -4.87
CA GLY A 213 16.71 12.26 -4.45
C GLY A 213 15.32 12.84 -4.71
N VAL A 214 14.66 12.45 -5.81
CA VAL A 214 13.30 12.89 -6.15
C VAL A 214 12.22 12.21 -5.29
N ASN A 215 12.52 11.03 -4.75
CA ASN A 215 11.56 10.17 -4.05
C ASN A 215 11.86 10.00 -2.55
N GLN A 216 12.70 10.86 -1.95
CA GLN A 216 13.18 10.74 -0.57
C GLN A 216 12.08 10.44 0.45
N ARG A 217 10.92 11.09 0.31
CA ARG A 217 9.78 10.83 1.20
C ARG A 217 9.29 9.39 1.10
N LEU A 218 9.11 8.87 -0.11
CA LEU A 218 8.67 7.50 -0.33
C LEU A 218 9.68 6.49 0.22
N LEU A 219 10.98 6.77 0.05
CA LEU A 219 12.06 5.95 0.60
C LEU A 219 12.02 5.92 2.14
N SER A 220 11.81 7.07 2.78
CA SER A 220 11.66 7.14 4.24
C SER A 220 10.38 6.46 4.78
N GLN A 221 9.47 6.03 3.91
CA GLN A 221 8.17 5.44 4.25
C GLN A 221 8.09 3.95 3.91
N CYS A 222 9.19 3.30 3.49
CA CYS A 222 9.15 1.95 2.94
C CYS A 222 9.15 0.81 3.97
N THR A 223 9.28 1.11 5.27
CA THR A 223 9.37 0.09 6.34
C THR A 223 8.22 -0.92 6.26
N GLU A 224 6.98 -0.44 6.25
CA GLU A 224 5.80 -1.30 6.25
C GLU A 224 5.64 -2.10 4.94
N TYR A 225 6.14 -1.57 3.83
CA TYR A 225 6.18 -2.28 2.56
C TYR A 225 7.13 -3.49 2.61
N PHE A 226 8.34 -3.30 3.15
CA PHE A 226 9.30 -4.39 3.33
C PHE A 226 8.82 -5.39 4.40
N ASP A 227 8.21 -4.91 5.49
CA ASP A 227 7.59 -5.78 6.52
C ASP A 227 6.61 -6.76 5.89
N LEU A 228 5.62 -6.25 5.16
CA LEU A 228 4.61 -7.08 4.53
C LEU A 228 5.24 -8.02 3.49
N ARG A 229 6.20 -7.52 2.69
CA ARG A 229 6.89 -8.36 1.70
C ARG A 229 7.61 -9.54 2.35
N CYS A 230 8.36 -9.32 3.43
CA CYS A 230 9.03 -10.39 4.18
C CYS A 230 8.01 -11.38 4.72
N GLN A 231 6.93 -10.90 5.36
CA GLN A 231 5.89 -11.74 5.93
C GLN A 231 5.15 -12.58 4.88
N LEU A 232 4.94 -12.06 3.67
CA LEU A 232 4.27 -12.77 2.60
C LEU A 232 5.16 -13.80 1.91
N LEU A 233 6.48 -13.58 1.91
CA LEU A 233 7.48 -14.51 1.39
C LEU A 233 7.79 -15.66 2.36
N ASP A 234 7.46 -15.48 3.64
CA ASP A 234 7.70 -16.48 4.66
C ASP A 234 6.87 -17.76 4.41
N ASP A 235 7.47 -18.92 4.67
CA ASP A 235 6.86 -20.25 4.53
C ASP A 235 6.20 -20.57 3.16
N LEU A 236 6.62 -19.93 2.07
CA LEU A 236 6.13 -20.27 0.73
C LEU A 236 6.51 -21.70 0.32
N THR A 237 5.53 -22.45 -0.17
CA THR A 237 5.79 -23.77 -0.74
C THR A 237 6.42 -23.67 -2.13
N THR A 238 7.16 -24.70 -2.55
CA THR A 238 7.73 -24.79 -3.89
C THR A 238 6.71 -24.56 -5.00
N SER A 239 5.49 -25.11 -4.85
CA SER A 239 4.40 -24.93 -5.82
C SER A 239 3.89 -23.49 -5.90
N GLU A 240 3.90 -22.77 -4.78
CA GLU A 240 3.49 -21.37 -4.72
C GLU A 240 4.55 -20.45 -5.34
N MET A 241 5.83 -20.75 -5.10
CA MET A 241 6.95 -20.08 -5.77
C MET A 241 6.88 -20.26 -7.30
N GLU A 242 6.60 -21.48 -7.77
CA GLU A 242 6.41 -21.76 -9.20
C GLU A 242 5.21 -20.99 -9.79
N ALA A 243 4.09 -20.94 -9.07
CA ALA A 243 2.89 -20.21 -9.50
C ALA A 243 3.15 -18.70 -9.65
N LEU A 244 3.94 -18.12 -8.73
CA LEU A 244 4.35 -16.72 -8.76
C LEU A 244 5.55 -16.44 -9.68
N LYS A 245 6.20 -17.50 -10.19
CA LYS A 245 7.43 -17.44 -11.00
C LYS A 245 8.57 -16.73 -10.25
N VAL A 246 8.70 -17.02 -8.96
CA VAL A 246 9.75 -16.46 -8.10
C VAL A 246 10.76 -17.54 -7.71
N SER A 247 12.01 -17.15 -7.51
CA SER A 247 13.08 -18.01 -7.03
C SER A 247 13.85 -17.31 -5.93
N ALA A 248 14.02 -17.97 -4.79
CA ALA A 248 14.78 -17.42 -3.68
C ALA A 248 16.23 -17.09 -4.09
N ALA A 249 16.83 -17.92 -4.94
CA ALA A 249 18.18 -17.68 -5.45
C ALA A 249 18.25 -16.42 -6.31
N THR A 250 17.30 -16.23 -7.25
CA THR A 250 17.31 -15.05 -8.12
C THR A 250 17.01 -13.78 -7.33
N MET A 251 16.09 -13.86 -6.37
CA MET A 251 15.77 -12.72 -5.50
C MET A 251 16.99 -12.32 -4.66
N LEU A 252 17.72 -13.28 -4.09
CA LEU A 252 18.95 -13.01 -3.35
C LEU A 252 20.04 -12.40 -4.25
N GLU A 253 20.20 -12.91 -5.47
CA GLU A 253 21.14 -12.35 -6.46
C GLU A 253 20.76 -10.91 -6.84
N ASP A 254 19.47 -10.61 -7.01
CA ASP A 254 18.98 -9.25 -7.28
C ASP A 254 19.29 -8.30 -6.12
N GLU A 255 19.11 -8.73 -4.87
CA GLU A 255 19.42 -7.92 -3.68
C GLU A 255 20.93 -7.69 -3.52
N ILE A 256 21.77 -8.70 -3.75
CA ILE A 256 23.24 -8.56 -3.74
C ILE A 256 23.67 -7.58 -4.85
N SER A 257 23.13 -7.74 -6.06
CA SER A 257 23.41 -6.84 -7.17
C SER A 257 22.98 -5.40 -6.86
N TRP A 258 21.84 -5.21 -6.20
CA TRP A 258 21.40 -3.87 -5.78
C TRP A 258 22.37 -3.26 -4.76
N LEU A 259 22.80 -4.03 -3.75
CA LEU A 259 23.76 -3.58 -2.72
C LEU A 259 25.12 -3.20 -3.32
N ASP A 260 25.65 -4.00 -4.25
CA ASP A 260 26.93 -3.73 -4.92
C ASP A 260 26.90 -2.42 -5.72
N ASN A 261 25.72 -2.03 -6.21
CA ASN A 261 25.54 -0.81 -7.01
C ASN A 261 24.97 0.37 -6.20
N PHE A 262 24.73 0.22 -4.89
CA PHE A 262 24.07 1.24 -4.08
C PHE A 262 24.96 2.49 -3.93
N GLU A 263 24.47 3.63 -4.43
CA GLU A 263 25.16 4.93 -4.31
C GLU A 263 24.55 5.80 -3.19
N PRO A 264 25.17 5.97 -2.01
CA PRO A 264 24.58 6.74 -0.93
C PRO A 264 24.35 8.22 -1.29
N SER A 265 23.25 8.78 -0.80
CA SER A 265 22.96 10.21 -0.84
C SER A 265 23.62 10.85 0.38
N TRP A 266 24.67 11.63 0.15
CA TRP A 266 25.42 12.30 1.21
C TRP A 266 24.76 13.61 1.64
N SER A 267 24.56 13.78 2.95
CA SER A 267 24.18 15.06 3.53
C SER A 267 25.37 16.03 3.55
N SER A 268 25.12 17.31 3.82
CA SER A 268 26.18 18.31 4.03
C SER A 268 27.10 17.98 5.22
N GLU A 269 26.66 17.10 6.11
CA GLU A 269 27.41 16.62 7.28
C GLU A 269 28.17 15.32 6.99
N MET A 270 28.18 14.86 5.73
CA MET A 270 28.86 13.63 5.29
C MET A 270 28.29 12.35 5.93
N GLU A 271 27.02 12.41 6.33
CA GLU A 271 26.23 11.27 6.79
C GLU A 271 25.32 10.78 5.66
N THR A 272 24.97 9.50 5.69
CA THR A 272 23.95 8.94 4.81
C THR A 272 22.59 9.50 5.17
N SER A 273 21.79 9.86 4.16
CA SER A 273 20.41 10.30 4.38
C SER A 273 19.63 9.27 5.23
N GLU A 274 18.80 9.73 6.17
CA GLU A 274 17.91 8.88 6.96
C GLU A 274 17.05 7.99 6.07
N ALA A 275 16.59 8.52 4.93
CA ALA A 275 15.81 7.77 3.95
C ALA A 275 16.62 6.62 3.31
N ASP A 276 17.92 6.83 3.06
CA ASP A 276 18.80 5.77 2.54
C ASP A 276 19.06 4.70 3.62
N ASN A 277 19.15 5.09 4.90
CA ASN A 277 19.29 4.13 6.01
C ASN A 277 18.03 3.26 6.17
N ILE A 278 16.84 3.86 6.09
CA ILE A 278 15.55 3.14 6.14
C ILE A 278 15.43 2.19 4.95
N LEU A 279 15.76 2.66 3.74
CA LEU A 279 15.74 1.85 2.53
C LEU A 279 16.69 0.66 2.64
N LEU A 280 17.95 0.91 3.01
CA LEU A 280 18.96 -0.12 3.18
C LEU A 280 18.54 -1.17 4.22
N ALA A 281 17.98 -0.73 5.36
CA ALA A 281 17.44 -1.65 6.37
C ALA A 281 16.32 -2.54 5.80
N GLY A 282 15.46 -2.01 4.92
CA GLY A 282 14.44 -2.79 4.23
C GLY A 282 15.03 -3.88 3.34
N HIS A 283 16.01 -3.53 2.49
CA HIS A 283 16.68 -4.49 1.61
C HIS A 283 17.44 -5.57 2.38
N LEU A 284 18.16 -5.20 3.44
CA LEU A 284 18.89 -6.16 4.28
C LEU A 284 17.98 -7.17 4.99
N ARG A 285 16.68 -6.89 5.14
CA ARG A 285 15.72 -7.84 5.71
C ARG A 285 15.19 -8.87 4.71
N LEU A 286 15.38 -8.63 3.41
CA LEU A 286 15.03 -9.61 2.37
C LEU A 286 16.12 -10.68 2.19
N ILE A 287 17.29 -10.49 2.80
CA ILE A 287 18.44 -11.39 2.81
C ILE A 287 18.41 -12.24 4.08
#